data_AF-V9KDM1-F1
#
_entry.id   AF-V9KDM1-F1
#
_cell.length_a   1.000
_cell.length_b   1.000
_cell.length_c   1.000
_cell.angle_alpha   90.00
_cell.angle_beta   90.00
_cell.angle_gamma   90.00
#
_symmetry.space_group_name_H-M   'P 1'
#
loop_
_entity.id
_entity.type
_entity.pdbx_description
1 polymer ?
#
loop_
_entity_poly.entity_id
_entity_poly.type
_entity_poly.pdbx_seq_one_letter_code
_entity_poly.pdbx_strand_id
1 'polypeptide(L)'
;IAKGAVETFMKLRARDPASRGDRYMLVTFDEPPYGIKAGWKENHATFMNELKHLQAVGLTTLGQSLRTSFDLLNLNRLVTGIDNYGQGRNPFFLEPSIIVTITDGNKLTSNSGVQEELHLPLNSPLPGSELTKEPFRWDQRLFALVLRLPGSMPIEPEQLGNVPSDESAITPMCEVTGGRSYCVYTQRMLIQCLESLVQKVQSGVVLNFEKTGPDPAPMGEDGISDALKHPSPFGSPLWHNCHKLIYVRPNPKTGVPVGHWPIPESFWPDQNSPTLPPRNAHPVLKFTCADCDPMVIEKLPFDKYELEPSPLTQYILERKSPHACWQVYVNNSGKYSDLGHPFGYLKASTALNCVNLFVMPYNYPVLLPLLGKYVLRGF
;
A
#
# COMPACT_ATOMS: atom_id res chain seq x y z
N ILE A 1 23.89 16.11 -4.47
CA ILE A 1 22.42 16.25 -4.69
C ILE A 1 21.62 15.29 -3.80
N ALA A 2 21.77 13.96 -3.95
CA ALA A 2 21.00 12.97 -3.17
C ALA A 2 21.00 13.19 -1.64
N LYS A 3 22.18 13.40 -1.02
CA LYS A 3 22.28 13.71 0.42
C LYS A 3 21.46 14.95 0.82
N GLY A 4 21.56 16.03 0.04
CA GLY A 4 20.78 17.25 0.27
C GLY A 4 19.28 17.03 0.09
N ALA A 5 18.86 16.14 -0.83
CA ALA A 5 17.46 15.76 -0.98
C ALA A 5 16.92 15.06 0.28
N VAL A 6 17.70 14.17 0.89
CA VAL A 6 17.35 13.51 2.16
C VAL A 6 17.21 14.55 3.27
N GLU A 7 18.18 15.46 3.42
CA GLU A 7 18.11 16.53 4.42
C GLU A 7 16.88 17.44 4.23
N THR A 8 16.58 17.83 2.99
CA THR A 8 15.40 18.63 2.66
C THR A 8 14.12 17.86 2.96
N PHE A 9 14.04 16.57 2.62
CA PHE A 9 12.89 15.72 2.95
C PHE A 9 12.64 15.69 4.46
N MET A 10 13.68 15.47 5.26
CA MET A 10 13.57 15.46 6.72
C MET A 10 13.08 16.81 7.26
N LYS A 11 13.56 17.94 6.72
CA LYS A 11 13.09 19.28 7.08
C LYS A 11 11.63 19.51 6.71
N LEU A 12 11.19 19.04 5.54
CA LEU A 12 9.80 19.13 5.11
C LEU A 12 8.90 18.25 6.00
N ARG A 13 9.31 17.02 6.30
CA ARG A 13 8.58 16.08 7.16
C ARG A 13 8.49 16.57 8.60
N ALA A 14 9.52 17.22 9.13
CA ALA A 14 9.53 17.78 10.48
C ALA A 14 8.45 18.88 10.71
N ARG A 15 7.86 19.42 9.63
CA ARG A 15 6.72 20.36 9.73
C ARG A 15 5.43 19.66 10.17
N ASP A 16 5.31 18.36 9.94
CA ASP A 16 4.18 17.56 10.40
C ASP A 16 4.43 17.09 11.85
N PRO A 17 3.55 17.41 12.81
CA PRO A 17 3.68 16.95 14.20
C PRO A 17 3.75 15.42 14.34
N ALA A 18 3.18 14.66 13.40
CA ALA A 18 3.24 13.20 13.39
C ALA A 18 4.67 12.65 13.21
N SER A 19 5.60 13.47 12.70
CA SER A 19 6.98 13.06 12.43
C SER A 19 7.82 12.75 13.67
N ARG A 20 7.35 13.12 14.87
CA ARG A 20 8.07 12.87 16.14
C ARG A 20 8.28 11.39 16.44
N GLY A 21 7.42 10.52 15.90
CA GLY A 21 7.53 9.07 16.04
C GLY A 21 8.32 8.40 14.91
N ASP A 22 8.73 9.14 13.88
CA ASP A 22 9.39 8.56 12.71
C ASP A 22 10.79 8.04 13.07
N ARG A 23 11.14 6.89 12.51
CA ARG A 23 12.49 6.34 12.54
C ARG A 23 13.07 6.37 11.13
N TYR A 24 14.29 6.88 11.00
CA TYR A 24 15.02 6.93 9.74
C TYR A 24 16.09 5.85 9.73
N MET A 25 16.11 5.06 8.65
CA MET A 25 17.09 4.02 8.39
C MET A 25 17.84 4.35 7.11
N LEU A 26 19.09 3.92 7.03
CA LEU A 26 19.96 4.15 5.87
C LEU A 26 20.51 2.83 5.38
N VAL A 27 20.17 2.49 4.12
CA VAL A 27 20.68 1.33 3.41
C VAL A 27 21.38 1.81 2.14
N THR A 28 22.51 1.19 1.82
CA THR A 28 23.39 1.50 0.69
C THR A 28 23.53 0.26 -0.20
N PHE A 29 24.21 0.40 -1.34
CA PHE A 29 24.45 -0.70 -2.29
C PHE A 29 25.68 -1.55 -1.96
N ASP A 30 26.25 -1.39 -0.76
CA ASP A 30 27.33 -2.24 -0.27
C ASP A 30 26.82 -3.67 -0.03
N GLU A 31 27.73 -4.64 -0.18
CA GLU A 31 27.40 -6.05 0.06
C GLU A 31 27.05 -6.31 1.54
N PRO A 32 26.14 -7.26 1.83
CA PRO A 32 25.87 -7.69 3.20
C PRO A 32 27.15 -8.15 3.92
N PRO A 33 27.33 -7.81 5.21
CA PRO A 33 26.40 -7.10 6.10
C PRO A 33 26.53 -5.56 6.07
N TYR A 34 27.41 -5.00 5.25
CA TYR A 34 27.79 -3.57 5.30
C TYR A 34 26.78 -2.63 4.65
N GLY A 35 25.79 -3.15 3.92
CA GLY A 35 24.74 -2.37 3.27
C GLY A 35 23.92 -1.51 4.23
N ILE A 36 23.68 -1.98 5.46
CA ILE A 36 22.90 -1.25 6.48
C ILE A 36 23.84 -0.33 7.26
N LYS A 37 23.66 0.99 7.12
CA LYS A 37 24.44 2.01 7.85
C LYS A 37 23.74 2.48 9.12
N ALA A 38 22.41 2.53 9.10
CA ALA A 38 21.59 2.83 10.28
C ALA A 38 20.28 2.04 10.21
N GLY A 39 19.93 1.30 11.27
CA GLY A 39 18.76 0.45 11.36
C GLY A 39 17.97 0.66 12.67
N TRP A 40 17.54 -0.44 13.29
CA TRP A 40 16.66 -0.40 14.47
C TRP A 40 17.31 0.09 15.77
N LYS A 41 18.64 0.01 15.88
CA LYS A 41 19.35 0.35 17.12
C LYS A 41 19.89 1.77 17.11
N GLU A 42 20.03 2.34 15.92
CA GLU A 42 20.67 3.62 15.67
C GLU A 42 19.69 4.77 15.86
N ASN A 43 20.21 5.92 16.29
CA ASN A 43 19.44 7.13 16.48
C ASN A 43 19.64 8.12 15.31
N HIS A 44 18.94 9.25 15.36
CA HIS A 44 19.02 10.28 14.32
C HIS A 44 20.44 10.83 14.12
N ALA A 45 21.25 10.96 15.18
CA ALA A 45 22.62 11.47 15.07
C ALA A 45 23.52 10.50 14.31
N THR A 46 23.42 9.20 14.59
CA THR A 46 24.13 8.15 13.85
C THR A 46 23.71 8.15 12.38
N PHE A 47 22.41 8.22 12.08
CA PHE A 47 21.90 8.31 10.71
C PHE A 47 22.51 9.50 9.95
N MET A 48 22.49 10.69 10.54
CA MET A 48 23.04 11.90 9.91
C MET A 48 24.56 11.82 9.71
N ASN A 49 25.26 11.21 10.66
CA ASN A 49 26.70 11.00 10.55
C ASN A 49 27.04 10.06 9.38
N GLU A 50 26.35 8.92 9.28
CA GLU A 50 26.53 7.98 8.18
C GLU A 50 26.18 8.59 6.82
N LEU A 51 25.03 9.29 6.74
CA LEU A 51 24.60 10.02 5.53
C LEU A 51 25.68 11.01 5.05
N LYS A 52 26.28 11.76 5.98
CA LYS A 52 27.34 12.73 5.68
C LYS A 52 28.57 12.03 5.09
N HIS A 53 28.97 10.88 5.62
CA HIS A 53 30.19 10.17 5.22
C HIS A 53 30.01 9.16 4.08
N LEU A 54 28.80 8.96 3.55
CA LEU A 54 28.60 8.07 2.40
C LEU A 54 29.53 8.39 1.23
N GLN A 55 30.12 7.36 0.65
CA GLN A 55 30.91 7.43 -0.57
C GLN A 55 30.19 6.70 -1.69
N ALA A 56 30.21 7.26 -2.90
CA ALA A 56 29.60 6.65 -4.07
C ALA A 56 30.64 5.75 -4.77
N VAL A 57 30.90 4.60 -4.17
CA VAL A 57 31.83 3.57 -4.67
C VAL A 57 31.11 2.24 -4.74
N GLY A 58 31.53 1.36 -5.65
CA GLY A 58 30.96 0.02 -5.81
C GLY A 58 29.96 -0.09 -6.97
N LEU A 59 29.22 -1.20 -6.95
CA LEU A 59 28.29 -1.60 -8.02
C LEU A 59 26.84 -1.21 -7.70
N THR A 60 25.99 -1.24 -8.71
CA THR A 60 24.55 -0.94 -8.58
C THR A 60 23.73 -2.19 -8.26
N THR A 61 23.99 -2.78 -7.08
CA THR A 61 23.35 -4.02 -6.56
C THR A 61 21.93 -3.77 -6.01
N LEU A 62 21.10 -3.07 -6.78
CA LEU A 62 19.79 -2.58 -6.35
C LEU A 62 18.86 -3.69 -5.82
N GLY A 63 18.81 -4.84 -6.49
CA GLY A 63 17.98 -5.98 -6.08
C GLY A 63 18.34 -6.50 -4.68
N GLN A 64 19.63 -6.71 -4.41
CA GLN A 64 20.12 -7.14 -3.09
C GLN A 64 19.86 -6.08 -2.01
N SER A 65 20.00 -4.80 -2.36
CA SER A 65 19.84 -3.68 -1.44
C SER A 65 18.37 -3.48 -1.03
N LEU A 66 17.45 -3.58 -1.99
CA LEU A 66 16.01 -3.57 -1.73
C LEU A 66 15.61 -4.77 -0.89
N ARG A 67 16.11 -5.95 -1.23
CA ARG A 67 15.90 -7.17 -0.44
C ARG A 67 16.33 -7.00 1.01
N THR A 68 17.54 -6.49 1.23
CA THR A 68 18.08 -6.20 2.56
C THR A 68 17.22 -5.18 3.30
N SER A 69 16.70 -4.17 2.59
CA SER A 69 15.81 -3.17 3.16
C SER A 69 14.49 -3.78 3.62
N PHE A 70 13.86 -4.64 2.82
CA PHE A 70 12.64 -5.34 3.19
C PHE A 70 12.85 -6.30 4.36
N ASP A 71 13.93 -7.10 4.34
CA ASP A 71 14.26 -7.99 5.46
C ASP A 71 14.48 -7.17 6.75
N LEU A 72 15.18 -6.04 6.68
CA LEU A 72 15.36 -5.12 7.81
C LEU A 72 14.02 -4.65 8.38
N LEU A 73 13.08 -4.21 7.53
CA LEU A 73 11.74 -3.78 7.96
C LEU A 73 10.89 -4.93 8.52
N ASN A 74 11.13 -6.17 8.09
CA ASN A 74 10.36 -7.33 8.50
C ASN A 74 10.87 -8.01 9.78
N LEU A 75 12.06 -7.62 10.29
CA LEU A 75 12.73 -8.30 11.40
C LEU A 75 11.86 -8.55 12.63
N ASN A 76 11.06 -7.55 13.04
CA ASN A 76 10.35 -7.59 14.31
C ASN A 76 8.86 -7.94 14.18
N ARG A 77 8.31 -8.03 12.96
CA ARG A 77 6.87 -8.08 12.71
C ARG A 77 6.17 -9.32 13.27
N LEU A 78 6.84 -10.47 13.24
CA LEU A 78 6.34 -11.71 13.84
C LEU A 78 6.34 -11.62 15.37
N VAL A 79 7.39 -11.06 15.96
CA VAL A 79 7.57 -10.96 17.42
C VAL A 79 6.60 -9.94 18.02
N THR A 80 6.34 -8.83 17.32
CA THR A 80 5.36 -7.81 17.73
C THR A 80 3.92 -8.21 17.46
N GLY A 81 3.69 -9.33 16.77
CA GLY A 81 2.35 -9.84 16.46
C GLY A 81 1.62 -9.06 15.36
N ILE A 82 2.32 -8.22 14.59
CA ILE A 82 1.74 -7.49 13.45
C ILE A 82 1.31 -8.48 12.37
N ASP A 83 2.21 -9.39 12.01
CA ASP A 83 1.94 -10.44 11.02
C ASP A 83 1.38 -11.69 11.74
N ASN A 84 0.09 -11.69 12.05
CA ASN A 84 -0.59 -12.79 12.76
C ASN A 84 -1.24 -13.82 11.82
N TYR A 85 -0.41 -14.60 11.14
CA TYR A 85 -0.83 -15.66 10.20
C TYR A 85 -1.88 -16.61 10.82
N GLY A 86 -2.97 -16.87 10.09
CA GLY A 86 -4.07 -17.73 10.54
C GLY A 86 -5.13 -17.06 11.41
N GLN A 87 -4.94 -15.80 11.85
CA GLN A 87 -5.89 -15.05 12.68
C GLN A 87 -6.55 -13.88 11.92
N GLY A 88 -6.66 -14.02 10.59
CA GLY A 88 -7.05 -12.92 9.71
C GLY A 88 -5.96 -11.84 9.60
N ARG A 89 -6.25 -10.76 8.87
CA ARG A 89 -5.33 -9.64 8.65
C ARG A 89 -5.93 -8.38 9.26
N ASN A 90 -5.27 -7.81 10.25
CA ASN A 90 -5.80 -6.70 11.04
C ASN A 90 -5.28 -5.36 10.49
N PRO A 91 -6.09 -4.54 9.81
CA PRO A 91 -5.60 -3.29 9.22
C PRO A 91 -5.09 -2.28 10.25
N PHE A 92 -5.44 -2.46 11.52
CA PHE A 92 -5.01 -1.61 12.63
C PHE A 92 -3.72 -2.09 13.31
N PHE A 93 -3.16 -3.24 12.95
CA PHE A 93 -1.81 -3.64 13.33
C PHE A 93 -0.84 -3.23 12.22
N LEU A 94 -0.12 -2.13 12.45
CA LEU A 94 0.69 -1.48 11.43
C LEU A 94 2.06 -1.08 11.93
N GLU A 95 3.01 -1.16 11.02
CA GLU A 95 4.31 -0.52 11.12
C GLU A 95 4.61 0.16 9.77
N PRO A 96 3.92 1.28 9.47
CA PRO A 96 3.96 1.90 8.15
C PRO A 96 5.39 2.28 7.79
N SER A 97 5.84 1.84 6.62
CA SER A 97 7.21 2.05 6.18
C SER A 97 7.26 2.55 4.73
N ILE A 98 8.15 3.50 4.48
CA ILE A 98 8.40 4.02 3.14
C ILE A 98 9.87 3.88 2.81
N ILE A 99 10.15 3.24 1.68
CA ILE A 99 11.49 3.17 1.10
C ILE A 99 11.58 4.24 0.03
N VAL A 100 12.61 5.08 0.12
CA VAL A 100 12.94 6.08 -0.91
C VAL A 100 14.25 5.69 -1.55
N THR A 101 14.20 5.08 -2.73
CA THR A 101 15.40 4.74 -3.49
C THR A 101 15.83 5.94 -4.31
N ILE A 102 17.04 6.45 -4.05
CA ILE A 102 17.65 7.50 -4.88
C ILE A 102 18.69 6.86 -5.77
N THR A 103 18.51 6.95 -7.07
CA THR A 103 19.37 6.31 -8.07
C THR A 103 19.53 7.22 -9.30
N ASP A 104 20.52 6.94 -10.14
CA ASP A 104 20.70 7.58 -11.44
C ASP A 104 19.83 6.94 -12.54
N GLY A 105 19.25 5.76 -12.28
CA GLY A 105 18.39 5.05 -13.23
C GLY A 105 19.13 4.46 -14.43
N ASN A 106 20.46 4.38 -14.36
CA ASN A 106 21.27 3.74 -15.38
C ASN A 106 21.25 2.22 -15.24
N LYS A 107 22.05 1.54 -16.06
CA LYS A 107 22.16 0.08 -16.08
C LYS A 107 22.54 -0.47 -14.69
N LEU A 108 21.86 -1.54 -14.29
CA LEU A 108 22.14 -2.26 -13.05
C LEU A 108 23.41 -3.10 -13.25
N THR A 109 24.29 -3.13 -12.27
CA THR A 109 25.60 -3.81 -12.35
C THR A 109 25.78 -4.74 -11.17
N SER A 110 26.38 -5.89 -11.44
CA SER A 110 26.72 -6.94 -10.49
C SER A 110 28.11 -7.50 -10.80
N ASN A 111 28.66 -8.31 -9.89
CA ASN A 111 29.93 -9.00 -10.14
C ASN A 111 29.88 -9.90 -11.41
N SER A 112 28.68 -10.29 -11.86
CA SER A 112 28.45 -11.07 -13.07
C SER A 112 28.26 -10.22 -14.34
N GLY A 113 28.27 -8.90 -14.24
CA GLY A 113 28.08 -7.97 -15.36
C GLY A 113 26.83 -7.10 -15.22
N VAL A 114 26.40 -6.54 -16.36
CA VAL A 114 25.26 -5.64 -16.48
C VAL A 114 23.95 -6.44 -16.51
N GLN A 115 22.98 -6.04 -15.71
CA GLN A 115 21.64 -6.62 -15.65
C GLN A 115 20.62 -5.65 -16.26
N GLU A 116 19.72 -6.16 -17.08
CA GLU A 116 18.65 -5.36 -17.70
C GLU A 116 17.39 -5.30 -16.85
N GLU A 117 17.13 -6.36 -16.10
CA GLU A 117 15.93 -6.52 -15.27
C GLU A 117 16.28 -6.52 -13.78
N LEU A 118 15.43 -5.88 -12.98
CA LEU A 118 15.55 -5.85 -11.53
C LEU A 118 14.96 -7.13 -10.94
N HIS A 119 15.83 -8.05 -10.54
CA HIS A 119 15.46 -9.24 -9.80
C HIS A 119 15.83 -9.09 -8.32
N LEU A 120 14.88 -9.37 -7.43
CA LEU A 120 15.14 -9.48 -6.00
C LEU A 120 15.49 -10.95 -5.69
N PRO A 121 16.57 -11.23 -4.93
CA PRO A 121 16.83 -12.56 -4.42
C PRO A 121 15.62 -13.07 -3.64
N LEU A 122 15.14 -14.29 -3.92
CA LEU A 122 13.92 -14.83 -3.30
C LEU A 122 14.16 -15.48 -1.94
N ASN A 123 15.41 -15.82 -1.60
CA ASN A 123 15.77 -16.44 -0.33
C ASN A 123 15.88 -15.40 0.80
N SER A 124 14.95 -15.45 1.77
CA SER A 124 15.16 -14.77 3.06
C SER A 124 15.87 -15.70 4.03
N PRO A 125 16.80 -15.18 4.85
CA PRO A 125 17.23 -15.88 6.05
C PRO A 125 16.22 -15.75 7.21
N LEU A 126 15.17 -14.93 7.09
CA LEU A 126 14.25 -14.67 8.20
C LEU A 126 13.27 -15.84 8.41
N PRO A 127 13.15 -16.35 9.66
CA PRO A 127 12.13 -17.35 10.00
C PRO A 127 10.72 -16.85 9.68
N GLY A 128 9.88 -17.69 9.09
CA GLY A 128 8.50 -17.36 8.74
C GLY A 128 8.35 -16.49 7.49
N SER A 129 9.45 -16.17 6.79
CA SER A 129 9.41 -15.45 5.52
C SER A 129 8.66 -16.22 4.44
N GLU A 130 8.64 -17.55 4.51
CA GLU A 130 7.89 -18.45 3.63
C GLU A 130 6.37 -18.27 3.73
N LEU A 131 5.86 -17.63 4.79
CA LEU A 131 4.43 -17.39 4.99
C LEU A 131 3.89 -16.20 4.18
N THR A 132 4.76 -15.44 3.50
CA THR A 132 4.35 -14.43 2.51
C THR A 132 5.16 -14.61 1.23
N LYS A 133 4.49 -14.59 0.08
CA LYS A 133 5.14 -14.86 -1.21
C LYS A 133 6.10 -13.74 -1.62
N GLU A 134 5.73 -12.49 -1.34
CA GLU A 134 6.47 -11.30 -1.74
C GLU A 134 7.42 -10.82 -0.62
N PRO A 135 8.52 -10.13 -0.98
CA PRO A 135 9.49 -9.64 0.02
C PRO A 135 8.94 -8.49 0.87
N PHE A 136 7.93 -7.77 0.39
CA PHE A 136 7.33 -6.62 1.07
C PHE A 136 6.06 -6.99 1.85
N ARG A 137 5.53 -6.03 2.60
CA ARG A 137 4.26 -6.12 3.33
C ARG A 137 3.30 -5.03 2.88
N TRP A 138 2.02 -5.21 3.17
CA TRP A 138 0.93 -4.31 2.74
C TRP A 138 1.01 -2.85 3.23
N ASP A 139 1.80 -2.58 4.26
CA ASP A 139 2.06 -1.26 4.84
C ASP A 139 3.43 -0.71 4.43
N GLN A 140 4.11 -1.35 3.46
CA GLN A 140 5.42 -0.95 2.94
C GLN A 140 5.29 -0.46 1.51
N ARG A 141 5.66 0.80 1.26
CA ARG A 141 5.60 1.43 -0.08
C ARG A 141 6.99 1.84 -0.55
N LEU A 142 7.28 1.60 -1.83
CA LEU A 142 8.54 1.98 -2.46
C LEU A 142 8.36 3.18 -3.40
N PHE A 143 9.11 4.24 -3.16
CA PHE A 143 9.25 5.37 -4.07
C PHE A 143 10.66 5.42 -4.61
N ALA A 144 10.81 5.85 -5.86
CA ALA A 144 12.11 6.05 -6.49
C ALA A 144 12.26 7.52 -6.92
N LEU A 145 13.42 8.10 -6.62
CA LEU A 145 13.86 9.39 -7.16
C LEU A 145 14.99 9.10 -8.14
N VAL A 146 14.67 9.08 -9.43
CA VAL A 146 15.62 8.81 -10.50
C VAL A 146 16.20 10.13 -10.97
N LEU A 147 17.46 10.40 -10.61
CA LEU A 147 18.14 11.68 -10.83
C LEU A 147 18.75 11.72 -12.25
N ARG A 148 17.98 12.17 -13.23
CA ARG A 148 18.42 12.40 -14.62
C ARG A 148 18.80 13.87 -14.86
N LEU A 149 19.63 14.42 -13.98
CA LEU A 149 20.04 15.83 -14.03
C LEU A 149 21.06 16.02 -15.17
N PRO A 150 20.76 16.85 -16.20
CA PRO A 150 21.69 17.07 -17.30
C PRO A 150 22.92 17.85 -16.83
N GLY A 151 24.08 17.54 -17.40
CA GLY A 151 25.33 18.27 -17.13
C GLY A 151 25.39 19.67 -17.76
N SER A 152 24.51 19.95 -18.72
CA SER A 152 24.35 21.23 -19.40
C SER A 152 22.93 21.76 -19.23
N MET A 153 22.75 23.08 -19.29
CA MET A 153 21.42 23.68 -19.25
C MET A 153 20.56 23.16 -20.42
N PRO A 154 19.36 22.63 -20.17
CA PRO A 154 18.47 22.20 -21.24
C PRO A 154 18.01 23.40 -22.08
N ILE A 155 17.93 23.20 -23.40
CA ILE A 155 17.56 24.25 -24.38
C ILE A 155 16.03 24.36 -24.49
N GLU A 156 15.29 23.30 -24.12
CA GLU A 156 13.83 23.27 -24.16
C GLU A 156 13.20 23.94 -22.93
N PRO A 157 12.05 24.64 -23.11
CA PRO A 157 11.34 25.24 -22.00
C PRO A 157 10.89 24.19 -20.97
N GLU A 158 11.06 24.50 -19.69
CA GLU A 158 10.56 23.66 -18.59
C GLU A 158 9.06 23.40 -18.79
N GLN A 159 8.67 22.13 -18.94
CA GLN A 159 7.25 21.77 -18.87
C GLN A 159 6.75 22.05 -17.44
N LEU A 160 5.96 23.11 -17.28
CA LEU A 160 5.22 23.37 -16.04
C LEU A 160 4.16 22.26 -15.89
N GLY A 161 4.44 21.28 -15.04
CA GLY A 161 3.52 20.18 -14.80
C GLY A 161 3.94 19.28 -13.65
N ASN A 162 3.19 18.21 -13.44
CA ASN A 162 3.54 17.16 -12.50
C ASN A 162 4.81 16.45 -12.96
N VAL A 163 5.67 16.10 -12.00
CA VAL A 163 6.89 15.32 -12.31
C VAL A 163 6.49 13.99 -12.96
N PRO A 164 7.05 13.63 -14.12
CA PRO A 164 6.70 12.41 -14.84
C PRO A 164 7.17 11.15 -14.09
N SER A 165 6.58 10.01 -14.45
CA SER A 165 7.14 8.71 -14.05
C SER A 165 8.42 8.46 -14.82
N ASP A 166 9.34 7.72 -14.21
CA ASP A 166 10.52 7.21 -14.91
C ASP A 166 10.24 5.79 -15.45
N GLU A 167 10.90 5.39 -16.52
CA GLU A 167 10.78 4.04 -17.12
C GLU A 167 12.02 3.17 -16.84
N SER A 168 12.56 3.20 -15.62
CA SER A 168 13.64 2.30 -15.18
C SER A 168 13.13 0.99 -14.62
N ALA A 169 14.05 0.02 -14.48
CA ALA A 169 13.78 -1.30 -13.91
C ALA A 169 13.18 -1.30 -12.49
N ILE A 170 13.29 -0.20 -11.74
CA ILE A 170 12.66 -0.05 -10.41
C ILE A 170 11.17 0.31 -10.46
N THR A 171 10.70 0.90 -11.56
CA THR A 171 9.34 1.43 -11.69
C THR A 171 8.25 0.37 -11.43
N PRO A 172 8.32 -0.85 -11.99
CA PRO A 172 7.33 -1.89 -11.69
C PRO A 172 7.26 -2.25 -10.20
N MET A 173 8.40 -2.26 -9.49
CA MET A 173 8.43 -2.54 -8.06
C MET A 173 7.81 -1.39 -7.24
N CYS A 174 8.03 -0.14 -7.66
CA CYS A 174 7.33 1.00 -7.06
C CYS A 174 5.81 0.87 -7.21
N GLU A 175 5.32 0.50 -8.40
CA GLU A 175 3.89 0.37 -8.65
C GLU A 175 3.25 -0.79 -7.89
N VAL A 176 3.90 -1.96 -7.87
CA VAL A 176 3.40 -3.16 -7.18
C VAL A 176 3.29 -2.95 -5.68
N THR A 177 4.19 -2.18 -5.07
CA THR A 177 4.14 -1.84 -3.63
C THR A 177 3.17 -0.69 -3.31
N GLY A 178 2.49 -0.09 -4.30
CA GLY A 178 1.58 1.04 -4.10
C GLY A 178 2.30 2.39 -3.96
N GLY A 179 3.56 2.48 -4.41
CA GLY A 179 4.34 3.71 -4.49
C GLY A 179 4.42 4.27 -5.91
N ARG A 180 5.50 5.01 -6.20
CA ARG A 180 5.71 5.68 -7.50
C ARG A 180 7.19 5.96 -7.77
N SER A 181 7.60 5.82 -9.03
CA SER A 181 8.90 6.29 -9.52
C SER A 181 8.78 7.72 -10.07
N TYR A 182 9.73 8.59 -9.74
CA TYR A 182 9.79 9.98 -10.19
C TYR A 182 11.03 10.20 -11.04
N CYS A 183 10.84 10.73 -12.26
CA CYS A 183 11.95 11.11 -13.13
C CYS A 183 12.32 12.58 -12.89
N VAL A 184 13.51 12.83 -12.34
CA VAL A 184 13.93 14.15 -11.88
C VAL A 184 14.99 14.74 -12.82
N TYR A 185 14.61 15.78 -13.59
CA TYR A 185 15.49 16.47 -14.53
C TYR A 185 16.04 17.80 -14.03
N THR A 186 15.41 18.40 -13.02
CA THR A 186 15.86 19.68 -12.45
C THR A 186 15.80 19.68 -10.93
N GLN A 187 16.54 20.59 -10.30
CA GLN A 187 16.48 20.81 -8.85
C GLN A 187 15.07 21.22 -8.40
N ARG A 188 14.32 21.96 -9.22
CA ARG A 188 12.94 22.34 -8.93
C ARG A 188 12.01 21.13 -8.89
N MET A 189 12.11 20.24 -9.87
CA MET A 189 11.36 18.97 -9.90
C MET A 189 11.69 18.10 -8.69
N LEU A 190 12.96 18.07 -8.26
CA LEU A 190 13.37 17.35 -7.05
C LEU A 190 12.60 17.87 -5.83
N ILE A 191 12.55 19.19 -5.62
CA ILE A 191 11.81 19.78 -4.49
C ILE A 191 10.31 19.44 -4.56
N GLN A 192 9.69 19.56 -5.74
CA GLN A 192 8.29 19.17 -5.94
C GLN A 192 8.03 17.69 -5.61
N CYS A 193 8.96 16.80 -5.97
CA CYS A 193 8.87 15.38 -5.61
C CYS A 193 8.91 15.19 -4.10
N LEU A 194 9.84 15.86 -3.41
CA LEU A 194 9.98 15.75 -1.96
C LEU A 194 8.73 16.27 -1.24
N GLU A 195 8.15 17.39 -1.70
CA GLU A 195 6.89 17.93 -1.17
C GLU A 195 5.73 16.95 -1.38
N SER A 196 5.61 16.38 -2.59
CA SER A 196 4.61 15.33 -2.90
C SER A 196 4.82 14.08 -2.05
N LEU A 197 6.05 13.65 -1.85
CA LEU A 197 6.39 12.45 -1.08
C LEU A 197 6.01 12.59 0.39
N VAL A 198 6.23 13.76 0.99
CA VAL A 198 5.81 14.04 2.39
C VAL A 198 4.30 13.87 2.56
N GLN A 199 3.50 14.31 1.58
CA GLN A 199 2.03 14.13 1.60
C GLN A 199 1.61 12.65 1.49
N LYS A 200 2.46 11.80 0.92
CA LYS A 200 2.20 10.35 0.79
C LYS A 200 2.60 9.55 2.02
N VAL A 201 3.30 10.14 2.99
CA VAL A 201 3.67 9.49 4.26
C VAL A 201 2.48 9.44 5.21
N GLN A 202 1.50 8.64 4.81
CA GLN A 202 0.22 8.40 5.49
C GLN A 202 0.18 6.96 6.02
N SER A 203 -0.48 6.76 7.16
CA SER A 203 -0.71 5.44 7.72
C SER A 203 -1.85 4.74 6.97
N GLY A 204 -1.61 3.50 6.54
CA GLY A 204 -2.57 2.71 5.81
C GLY A 204 -2.00 1.41 5.29
N VAL A 205 -2.87 0.61 4.68
CA VAL A 205 -2.50 -0.67 4.04
C VAL A 205 -3.00 -0.70 2.62
N VAL A 206 -2.20 -1.30 1.75
CA VAL A 206 -2.52 -1.50 0.34
C VAL A 206 -3.35 -2.76 0.18
N LEU A 207 -4.50 -2.62 -0.48
CA LEU A 207 -5.39 -3.72 -0.83
C LEU A 207 -5.53 -3.77 -2.36
N ASN A 208 -5.78 -4.97 -2.89
CA ASN A 208 -6.20 -5.15 -4.27
C ASN A 208 -7.73 -5.28 -4.31
N PHE A 209 -8.42 -4.41 -5.04
CA PHE A 209 -9.85 -4.51 -5.27
C PHE A 209 -10.11 -5.09 -6.66
N GLU A 210 -10.84 -6.20 -6.71
CA GLU A 210 -11.19 -6.90 -7.95
C GLU A 210 -12.71 -7.00 -8.09
N LYS A 211 -13.26 -6.53 -9.20
CA LYS A 211 -14.68 -6.69 -9.49
C LYS A 211 -15.00 -8.15 -9.79
N THR A 212 -16.12 -8.63 -9.27
CA THR A 212 -16.71 -9.91 -9.66
C THR A 212 -18.21 -9.78 -9.95
N GLY A 213 -18.74 -10.68 -10.78
CA GLY A 213 -20.13 -10.64 -11.24
C GLY A 213 -20.38 -9.62 -12.38
N PRO A 214 -21.65 -9.39 -12.75
CA PRO A 214 -22.03 -8.53 -13.86
C PRO A 214 -21.68 -7.06 -13.60
N ASP A 215 -21.54 -6.28 -14.67
CA ASP A 215 -21.40 -4.82 -14.55
C ASP A 215 -22.69 -4.21 -13.97
N PRO A 216 -22.60 -3.12 -13.21
CA PRO A 216 -23.79 -2.38 -12.78
C PRO A 216 -24.56 -1.89 -14.02
N ALA A 217 -25.89 -1.77 -13.89
CA ALA A 217 -26.69 -1.16 -14.94
C ALA A 217 -26.11 0.22 -15.32
N PRO A 218 -26.01 0.54 -16.63
CA PRO A 218 -25.47 1.82 -17.07
C PRO A 218 -26.24 2.96 -16.39
N MET A 219 -25.49 3.91 -15.83
CA MET A 219 -26.08 5.15 -15.31
C MET A 219 -26.87 5.78 -16.46
N GLY A 220 -28.13 6.18 -16.22
CA GLY A 220 -29.00 6.75 -17.25
C GLY A 220 -28.31 7.85 -18.06
N GLU A 221 -28.63 7.93 -19.35
CA GLU A 221 -28.08 8.88 -20.33
C GLU A 221 -28.39 10.34 -19.94
N ASP A 222 -27.66 10.91 -18.98
CA ASP A 222 -27.64 12.36 -18.75
C ASP A 222 -26.22 12.77 -18.32
N GLY A 223 -25.39 13.09 -19.32
CA GLY A 223 -24.11 13.77 -19.15
C GLY A 223 -22.88 12.86 -19.23
N ILE A 224 -22.55 12.39 -20.43
CA ILE A 224 -21.27 11.74 -20.74
C ILE A 224 -20.15 12.76 -20.53
N SER A 225 -19.34 12.59 -19.49
CA SER A 225 -17.96 13.10 -19.48
C SER A 225 -17.09 12.08 -20.22
N ASP A 226 -16.47 12.52 -21.30
CA ASP A 226 -15.61 11.71 -22.21
C ASP A 226 -14.33 11.14 -21.56
N ALA A 227 -14.16 11.25 -20.23
CA ALA A 227 -12.95 10.84 -19.53
C ALA A 227 -12.89 9.34 -19.15
N LEU A 228 -14.02 8.62 -19.21
CA LEU A 228 -14.09 7.17 -18.90
C LEU A 228 -14.10 6.27 -20.15
N LYS A 229 -14.07 6.87 -21.35
CA LYS A 229 -14.10 6.18 -22.65
C LYS A 229 -12.72 5.96 -23.30
N HIS A 230 -11.64 5.93 -22.51
CA HIS A 230 -10.42 5.29 -22.99
C HIS A 230 -10.43 3.83 -22.56
N PRO A 231 -10.98 2.91 -23.36
CA PRO A 231 -10.71 1.49 -23.15
C PRO A 231 -9.21 1.30 -23.28
N SER A 232 -8.62 0.61 -22.30
CA SER A 232 -7.28 0.08 -22.49
C SER A 232 -7.27 -0.76 -23.78
N PRO A 233 -6.22 -0.70 -24.61
CA PRO A 233 -6.17 -1.46 -25.87
C PRO A 233 -6.36 -2.97 -25.68
N PHE A 234 -6.19 -3.46 -24.44
CA PHE A 234 -6.40 -4.83 -24.00
C PHE A 234 -6.80 -4.83 -22.51
N GLY A 235 -8.09 -4.85 -22.16
CA GLY A 235 -8.49 -5.13 -20.77
C GLY A 235 -9.70 -4.36 -20.23
N SER A 236 -10.29 -4.95 -19.18
CA SER A 236 -11.41 -4.42 -18.38
C SER A 236 -11.21 -2.96 -17.92
N PRO A 237 -12.30 -2.21 -17.65
CA PRO A 237 -12.22 -0.85 -17.09
C PRO A 237 -11.24 -0.73 -15.91
N LEU A 238 -10.52 0.40 -15.82
CA LEU A 238 -9.50 0.64 -14.79
C LEU A 238 -10.01 0.55 -13.34
N TRP A 239 -11.33 0.64 -13.14
CA TRP A 239 -11.96 0.50 -11.83
C TRP A 239 -12.26 -0.98 -11.46
N HIS A 240 -12.16 -1.92 -12.40
CA HIS A 240 -12.39 -3.35 -12.15
C HIS A 240 -11.25 -4.00 -11.39
N ASN A 241 -10.04 -3.46 -11.48
CA ASN A 241 -8.87 -3.98 -10.78
C ASN A 241 -7.99 -2.80 -10.36
N CYS A 242 -7.85 -2.57 -9.05
CA CYS A 242 -6.99 -1.50 -8.57
C CYS A 242 -6.31 -1.80 -7.23
N HIS A 243 -5.02 -1.50 -7.17
CA HIS A 243 -4.24 -1.44 -5.93
C HIS A 243 -4.37 -0.06 -5.30
N LYS A 244 -4.99 0.01 -4.11
CA LYS A 244 -5.21 1.27 -3.41
C LYS A 244 -5.04 1.16 -1.91
N LEU A 245 -4.57 2.25 -1.33
CA LEU A 245 -4.42 2.40 0.10
C LEU A 245 -5.81 2.56 0.74
N ILE A 246 -6.03 1.85 1.85
CA ILE A 246 -7.03 2.27 2.84
C ILE A 246 -6.31 3.01 3.96
N TYR A 247 -6.81 4.18 4.32
CA TYR A 247 -6.25 4.98 5.39
C TYR A 247 -6.62 4.40 6.74
N VAL A 248 -5.60 4.17 7.56
CA VAL A 248 -5.76 3.70 8.92
C VAL A 248 -5.28 4.80 9.86
N ARG A 249 -6.26 5.60 10.30
CA ARG A 249 -6.00 6.77 11.13
C ARG A 249 -5.89 6.36 12.60
N PRO A 250 -4.93 6.91 13.36
CA PRO A 250 -4.88 6.70 14.80
C PRO A 250 -6.14 7.21 15.49
N ASN A 251 -6.53 6.55 16.57
CA ASN A 251 -7.62 7.02 17.41
C ASN A 251 -7.19 8.33 18.12
N PRO A 252 -7.99 9.41 18.07
CA PRO A 252 -7.62 10.69 18.68
C PRO A 252 -7.36 10.63 20.19
N LYS A 253 -7.95 9.65 20.91
CA LYS A 253 -7.80 9.49 22.36
C LYS A 253 -6.56 8.71 22.74
N THR A 254 -6.25 7.63 22.02
CA THR A 254 -5.16 6.70 22.38
C THR A 254 -3.90 6.94 21.56
N GLY A 255 -3.97 7.68 20.45
CA GLY A 255 -2.84 7.92 19.55
C GLY A 255 -2.42 6.71 18.71
N VAL A 256 -3.12 5.58 18.82
CA VAL A 256 -2.88 4.34 18.07
C VAL A 256 -4.12 3.92 17.28
N PRO A 257 -3.98 3.27 16.12
CA PRO A 257 -5.12 2.67 15.42
C PRO A 257 -5.85 1.67 16.31
N VAL A 258 -7.18 1.69 16.24
CA VAL A 258 -8.04 0.71 16.93
C VAL A 258 -9.00 0.15 15.90
N GLY A 259 -9.15 -1.17 15.90
CA GLY A 259 -10.19 -1.85 15.14
C GLY A 259 -10.60 -3.15 15.82
N HIS A 260 -11.59 -3.81 15.24
CA HIS A 260 -12.29 -4.94 15.84
C HIS A 260 -12.29 -6.16 14.94
N TRP A 261 -12.43 -5.96 13.63
CA TRP A 261 -12.66 -7.03 12.68
C TRP A 261 -11.50 -7.15 11.70
N PRO A 262 -10.82 -8.31 11.65
CA PRO A 262 -9.81 -8.55 10.63
C PRO A 262 -10.44 -8.78 9.25
N ILE A 263 -9.67 -8.50 8.20
CA ILE A 263 -9.94 -9.03 6.86
C ILE A 263 -9.68 -10.55 6.92
N PRO A 264 -10.60 -11.39 6.42
CA PRO A 264 -10.44 -12.85 6.47
C PRO A 264 -9.27 -13.33 5.60
N GLU A 265 -8.77 -14.52 5.92
CA GLU A 265 -7.75 -15.19 5.10
C GLU A 265 -8.30 -15.64 3.76
N SER A 266 -7.41 -15.76 2.77
CA SER A 266 -7.74 -16.28 1.44
C SER A 266 -7.62 -17.80 1.34
N PHE A 267 -7.85 -18.49 2.46
CA PHE A 267 -7.87 -19.93 2.58
C PHE A 267 -8.72 -20.31 3.80
N TRP A 268 -9.26 -21.52 3.78
CA TRP A 268 -9.92 -22.10 4.95
C TRP A 268 -8.89 -22.87 5.79
N PRO A 269 -8.72 -22.56 7.08
CA PRO A 269 -7.81 -23.31 7.93
C PRO A 269 -8.34 -24.73 8.14
N ASP A 270 -7.62 -25.72 7.61
CA ASP A 270 -7.91 -27.14 7.86
C ASP A 270 -7.11 -27.63 9.07
N GLN A 271 -7.80 -28.22 10.04
CA GLN A 271 -7.19 -28.77 11.26
C GLN A 271 -6.21 -29.90 10.95
N ASN A 272 -6.36 -30.56 9.80
CA ASN A 272 -5.46 -31.64 9.37
C ASN A 272 -4.24 -31.12 8.58
N SER A 273 -4.18 -29.83 8.24
CA SER A 273 -3.06 -29.26 7.51
C SER A 273 -1.95 -28.84 8.49
N PRO A 274 -0.76 -29.47 8.44
CA PRO A 274 0.35 -29.10 9.33
C PRO A 274 1.02 -27.78 8.92
N THR A 275 0.74 -27.28 7.72
CA THR A 275 1.35 -26.07 7.14
C THR A 275 0.29 -25.06 6.74
N LEU A 276 0.59 -23.77 6.95
CA LEU A 276 -0.24 -22.67 6.48
C LEU A 276 0.12 -22.30 5.02
N PRO A 277 -0.88 -22.05 4.15
CA PRO A 277 -0.62 -21.51 2.83
C PRO A 277 0.01 -20.11 2.92
N PRO A 278 0.98 -19.77 2.04
CA PRO A 278 1.59 -18.45 2.04
C PRO A 278 0.59 -17.37 1.59
N ARG A 279 0.57 -16.25 2.32
CA ARG A 279 -0.19 -15.05 2.01
C ARG A 279 0.40 -14.33 0.80
N ASN A 280 -0.45 -13.71 -0.02
CA ASN A 280 -0.01 -12.56 -0.83
C ASN A 280 0.15 -11.36 0.11
N ALA A 281 1.15 -10.49 -0.11
CA ALA A 281 1.36 -9.28 0.67
C ALA A 281 0.10 -8.40 0.67
N HIS A 282 -0.45 -8.12 -0.51
CA HIS A 282 -1.71 -7.39 -0.66
C HIS A 282 -2.88 -8.38 -0.72
N PRO A 283 -3.83 -8.35 0.21
CA PRO A 283 -5.04 -9.17 0.12
C PRO A 283 -5.90 -8.71 -1.07
N VAL A 284 -6.53 -9.67 -1.75
CA VAL A 284 -7.45 -9.41 -2.86
C VAL A 284 -8.87 -9.43 -2.36
N LEU A 285 -9.51 -8.25 -2.35
CA LEU A 285 -10.90 -8.05 -2.00
C LEU A 285 -11.73 -8.06 -3.27
N LYS A 286 -12.58 -9.07 -3.39
CA LYS A 286 -13.56 -9.11 -4.47
C LYS A 286 -14.77 -8.27 -4.10
N PHE A 287 -15.32 -7.51 -5.03
CA PHE A 287 -16.53 -6.74 -4.79
C PHE A 287 -17.55 -6.97 -5.91
N THR A 288 -18.83 -6.97 -5.55
CA THR A 288 -19.95 -7.15 -6.49
C THR A 288 -20.71 -5.85 -6.64
N CYS A 289 -21.05 -5.46 -7.88
CA CYS A 289 -21.82 -4.26 -8.16
C CYS A 289 -23.34 -4.44 -7.98
N ALA A 290 -23.75 -5.35 -7.09
CA ALA A 290 -25.13 -5.53 -6.67
C ALA A 290 -25.40 -4.60 -5.49
N ASP A 291 -26.28 -3.61 -5.70
CA ASP A 291 -26.64 -2.66 -4.65
C ASP A 291 -27.38 -3.39 -3.52
N CYS A 292 -26.95 -3.14 -2.29
CA CYS A 292 -27.66 -3.58 -1.09
C CYS A 292 -27.70 -2.49 -0.03
N ASP A 293 -28.66 -2.63 0.89
CA ASP A 293 -28.79 -1.72 2.02
C ASP A 293 -27.66 -1.95 3.05
N PRO A 294 -27.02 -0.88 3.54
CA PRO A 294 -26.01 -0.98 4.59
C PRO A 294 -26.65 -1.50 5.88
N MET A 295 -26.14 -2.62 6.39
CA MET A 295 -26.65 -3.23 7.61
C MET A 295 -25.76 -2.84 8.79
N VAL A 296 -26.34 -2.16 9.78
CA VAL A 296 -25.67 -1.79 11.03
C VAL A 296 -26.61 -2.07 12.19
N ILE A 297 -26.09 -2.63 13.28
CA ILE A 297 -26.82 -2.82 14.54
C ILE A 297 -26.23 -1.89 15.59
N GLU A 298 -27.11 -1.26 16.37
CA GLU A 298 -26.70 -0.41 17.48
C GLU A 298 -25.85 -1.21 18.49
N LYS A 299 -24.74 -0.62 18.95
CA LYS A 299 -23.75 -1.21 19.89
C LYS A 299 -22.86 -2.34 19.34
N LEU A 300 -23.05 -2.80 18.10
CA LEU A 300 -22.07 -3.69 17.48
C LEU A 300 -20.96 -2.85 16.83
N PRO A 301 -19.68 -2.98 17.23
CA PRO A 301 -18.61 -2.24 16.59
C PRO A 301 -18.43 -2.68 15.14
N PHE A 302 -18.00 -1.73 14.32
CA PHE A 302 -17.52 -1.97 12.96
C PHE A 302 -16.35 -1.03 12.70
N ASP A 303 -15.51 -1.39 11.74
CA ASP A 303 -14.37 -0.55 11.36
C ASP A 303 -14.67 0.16 10.06
N LYS A 304 -14.22 1.41 9.95
CA LYS A 304 -14.43 2.26 8.78
C LYS A 304 -13.09 2.83 8.33
N TYR A 305 -12.67 2.43 7.13
CA TYR A 305 -11.44 2.91 6.51
C TYR A 305 -11.74 3.68 5.24
N GLU A 306 -11.22 4.89 5.13
CA GLU A 306 -11.35 5.72 3.93
C GLU A 306 -10.40 5.19 2.84
N LEU A 307 -10.90 5.09 1.60
CA LEU A 307 -10.08 4.69 0.45
C LEU A 307 -9.33 5.90 -0.12
N GLU A 308 -8.10 5.67 -0.56
CA GLU A 308 -7.37 6.58 -1.42
C GLU A 308 -8.15 6.83 -2.74
N PRO A 309 -8.22 8.09 -3.22
CA PRO A 309 -8.81 8.40 -4.50
C PRO A 309 -8.27 7.53 -5.65
N SER A 310 -9.18 6.97 -6.44
CA SER A 310 -8.90 6.04 -7.52
C SER A 310 -10.04 5.98 -8.54
N PRO A 311 -9.83 5.33 -9.70
CA PRO A 311 -10.91 5.08 -10.66
C PRO A 311 -12.12 4.39 -10.02
N LEU A 312 -11.89 3.45 -9.08
CA LEU A 312 -12.97 2.78 -8.34
C LEU A 312 -13.74 3.75 -7.44
N THR A 313 -13.05 4.59 -6.67
CA THR A 313 -13.75 5.55 -5.82
C THR A 313 -14.50 6.58 -6.64
N GLN A 314 -13.92 7.05 -7.76
CA GLN A 314 -14.57 7.99 -8.67
C GLN A 314 -15.86 7.39 -9.22
N TYR A 315 -15.80 6.16 -9.73
CA TYR A 315 -16.96 5.45 -10.26
C TYR A 315 -18.09 5.33 -9.22
N ILE A 316 -17.75 4.93 -7.99
CA ILE A 316 -18.74 4.82 -6.89
C ILE A 316 -19.36 6.17 -6.55
N LEU A 317 -18.57 7.25 -6.52
CA LEU A 317 -19.06 8.60 -6.20
C LEU A 317 -19.98 9.17 -7.29
N GLU A 318 -19.68 8.91 -8.57
CA GLU A 318 -20.47 9.36 -9.72
C GLU A 318 -21.87 8.74 -9.74
N ARG A 319 -22.08 7.58 -9.11
CA ARG A 319 -23.41 6.97 -8.92
C ARG A 319 -24.35 7.81 -8.05
N LYS A 320 -23.82 8.79 -7.30
CA LYS A 320 -24.59 9.69 -6.42
C LYS A 320 -25.60 8.95 -5.51
N SER A 321 -25.26 7.73 -5.09
CA SER A 321 -26.13 6.83 -4.31
C SER A 321 -25.49 6.53 -2.94
N PRO A 322 -25.44 7.52 -2.01
CA PRO A 322 -24.77 7.36 -0.72
C PRO A 322 -25.47 6.36 0.22
N HIS A 323 -26.66 5.89 -0.14
CA HIS A 323 -27.44 4.92 0.63
C HIS A 323 -27.22 3.48 0.17
N ALA A 324 -26.72 3.26 -1.06
CA ALA A 324 -26.37 1.93 -1.55
C ALA A 324 -24.94 1.57 -1.13
N CYS A 325 -24.68 0.28 -1.00
CA CYS A 325 -23.33 -0.24 -0.81
C CYS A 325 -23.09 -1.51 -1.62
N TRP A 326 -21.81 -1.82 -1.83
CA TRP A 326 -21.37 -3.00 -2.57
C TRP A 326 -20.60 -3.93 -1.65
N GLN A 327 -21.07 -5.17 -1.53
CA GLN A 327 -20.44 -6.14 -0.64
C GLN A 327 -19.03 -6.52 -1.10
N VAL A 328 -18.15 -6.77 -0.13
CA VAL A 328 -16.80 -7.27 -0.37
C VAL A 328 -16.59 -8.65 0.23
N TYR A 329 -15.76 -9.43 -0.46
CA TYR A 329 -15.48 -10.85 -0.22
C TYR A 329 -13.98 -11.11 -0.33
N VAL A 330 -13.52 -12.22 0.23
CA VAL A 330 -12.18 -12.76 0.01
C VAL A 330 -12.33 -14.19 -0.46
N ASN A 331 -11.76 -14.50 -1.63
CA ASN A 331 -11.81 -15.85 -2.19
C ASN A 331 -11.26 -16.89 -1.22
N ASN A 332 -11.88 -18.07 -1.24
CA ASN A 332 -11.53 -19.25 -0.42
C ASN A 332 -11.58 -19.00 1.09
N SER A 333 -12.22 -17.92 1.55
CA SER A 333 -12.38 -17.63 2.98
C SER A 333 -13.45 -18.48 3.66
N GLY A 334 -14.24 -19.25 2.90
CA GLY A 334 -15.29 -20.14 3.39
C GLY A 334 -15.01 -21.60 3.02
N LYS A 335 -15.42 -22.53 3.90
CA LYS A 335 -15.17 -23.98 3.72
C LYS A 335 -15.78 -24.58 2.45
N TYR A 336 -16.93 -24.07 2.02
CA TYR A 336 -17.72 -24.60 0.90
C TYR A 336 -18.10 -23.51 -0.11
N SER A 337 -17.32 -22.42 -0.18
CA SER A 337 -17.57 -21.28 -1.06
C SER A 337 -16.26 -20.75 -1.62
N ASP A 338 -16.09 -20.82 -2.94
CA ASP A 338 -14.90 -20.32 -3.64
C ASP A 338 -14.77 -18.79 -3.52
N LEU A 339 -15.89 -18.06 -3.53
CA LEU A 339 -15.89 -16.61 -3.29
C LEU A 339 -15.80 -16.26 -1.79
N GLY A 340 -16.22 -17.18 -0.92
CA GLY A 340 -16.40 -16.93 0.51
C GLY A 340 -17.74 -16.26 0.84
N HIS A 341 -17.82 -15.63 2.01
CA HIS A 341 -18.97 -14.86 2.49
C HIS A 341 -18.59 -13.38 2.66
N PRO A 342 -19.58 -12.47 2.60
CA PRO A 342 -19.31 -11.05 2.70
C PRO A 342 -18.85 -10.70 4.12
N PHE A 343 -17.78 -9.92 4.21
CA PHE A 343 -17.18 -9.48 5.49
C PHE A 343 -17.21 -7.96 5.63
N GLY A 344 -17.86 -7.26 4.70
CA GLY A 344 -17.90 -5.81 4.67
C GLY A 344 -18.52 -5.30 3.39
N TYR A 345 -18.43 -3.99 3.19
CA TYR A 345 -18.91 -3.34 1.97
C TYR A 345 -18.19 -2.02 1.68
N LEU A 346 -18.18 -1.63 0.41
CA LEU A 346 -17.76 -0.32 -0.07
C LEU A 346 -18.98 0.61 -0.10
N LYS A 347 -18.83 1.82 0.43
CA LYS A 347 -19.92 2.80 0.49
C LYS A 347 -19.41 4.23 0.40
N ALA A 348 -20.04 5.04 -0.44
CA ALA A 348 -19.79 6.47 -0.50
C ALA A 348 -20.16 7.16 0.82
N SER A 349 -19.40 8.19 1.20
CA SER A 349 -19.78 9.07 2.30
C SER A 349 -21.08 9.81 1.96
N THR A 350 -21.84 10.22 2.98
CA THR A 350 -23.06 11.01 2.77
C THR A 350 -22.78 12.34 2.05
N ALA A 351 -21.57 12.89 2.25
CA ALA A 351 -21.12 14.11 1.58
C ALA A 351 -20.57 13.86 0.15
N LEU A 352 -20.54 12.60 -0.32
CA LEU A 352 -20.02 12.21 -1.64
C LEU A 352 -18.59 12.73 -1.94
N ASN A 353 -17.76 12.81 -0.92
CA ASN A 353 -16.37 13.27 -1.04
C ASN A 353 -15.33 12.14 -0.96
N CYS A 354 -15.70 10.99 -0.41
CA CYS A 354 -14.83 9.82 -0.30
C CYS A 354 -15.64 8.53 -0.27
N VAL A 355 -14.96 7.41 -0.54
CA VAL A 355 -15.51 6.07 -0.40
C VAL A 355 -14.85 5.42 0.80
N ASN A 356 -15.62 4.64 1.56
CA ASN A 356 -15.14 3.94 2.72
C ASN A 356 -15.37 2.44 2.58
N LEU A 357 -14.38 1.67 3.03
CA LEU A 357 -14.52 0.25 3.32
C LEU A 357 -15.02 0.11 4.75
N PHE A 358 -16.21 -0.44 4.90
CA PHE A 358 -16.75 -0.86 6.19
C PHE A 358 -16.40 -2.33 6.39
N VAL A 359 -15.63 -2.63 7.43
CA VAL A 359 -15.28 -4.00 7.81
C VAL A 359 -16.22 -4.43 8.93
N MET A 360 -16.89 -5.54 8.68
CA MET A 360 -17.97 -6.11 9.48
C MET A 360 -17.57 -7.53 9.93
N PRO A 361 -18.31 -8.14 10.86
CA PRO A 361 -18.15 -9.56 11.13
C PRO A 361 -18.27 -10.41 9.85
N TYR A 362 -17.54 -11.52 9.78
CA TYR A 362 -17.66 -12.43 8.66
C TYR A 362 -19.08 -12.98 8.53
N ASN A 363 -19.64 -12.94 7.32
CA ASN A 363 -21.03 -13.30 7.02
C ASN A 363 -22.07 -12.44 7.76
N TYR A 364 -21.80 -11.14 7.91
CA TYR A 364 -22.68 -10.19 8.60
C TYR A 364 -24.16 -10.20 8.13
N PRO A 365 -24.52 -10.43 6.84
CA PRO A 365 -25.93 -10.40 6.44
C PRO A 365 -26.77 -11.50 7.09
N VAL A 366 -26.14 -12.62 7.47
CA VAL A 366 -26.79 -13.70 8.24
C VAL A 366 -26.70 -13.41 9.74
N LEU A 367 -25.54 -12.97 10.22
CA LEU A 367 -25.28 -12.75 11.64
C LEU A 367 -26.14 -11.63 12.22
N LEU A 368 -26.21 -10.48 11.54
CA LEU A 368 -26.86 -9.29 12.09
C LEU A 368 -28.35 -9.52 12.36
N PRO A 369 -29.18 -10.05 11.42
CA PRO A 369 -30.59 -10.32 11.72
C PRO A 369 -30.81 -11.28 12.90
N LEU A 370 -29.89 -12.22 13.11
CA LEU A 370 -29.94 -13.13 14.25
C LEU A 370 -29.67 -12.36 15.55
N LEU A 371 -28.60 -11.55 15.60
CA LEU A 371 -28.27 -10.72 16.76
C LEU A 371 -29.37 -9.69 17.06
N GLY A 372 -29.94 -9.04 16.04
CA GLY A 372 -31.02 -8.07 16.21
C GLY A 372 -32.23 -8.66 16.92
N LYS A 373 -32.59 -9.92 16.65
CA LYS A 373 -33.67 -10.63 17.37
C LYS A 373 -33.35 -10.84 18.85
N TYR A 374 -32.08 -10.99 19.22
CA TYR A 374 -31.67 -11.16 20.62
C TYR A 374 -31.52 -9.82 21.36
N VAL A 375 -31.00 -8.78 20.70
CA VAL A 375 -30.90 -7.42 21.26
C VAL A 375 -32.29 -6.83 21.54
N LEU A 376 -33.26 -7.05 20.65
CA LEU A 376 -34.66 -6.66 20.87
C LEU A 376 -35.36 -7.47 21.97
N ARG A 377 -34.79 -8.61 22.39
CA ARG A 377 -35.32 -9.46 23.47
C ARG A 377 -34.73 -9.13 24.85
N GLY A 378 -33.96 -8.05 24.97
CA GLY A 378 -33.57 -7.48 26.27
C GLY A 378 -32.64 -8.36 27.10
N PHE A 379 -31.47 -8.66 26.54
CA PHE A 379 -30.28 -8.93 27.35
C PHE A 379 -29.46 -7.64 27.52
#